data_AF-A0A366BZH3-F1
#
_entry.id   AF-A0A366BZH3-F1
#
_cell.length_a   1.000
_cell.length_b   1.000
_cell.length_c   1.000
_cell.angle_alpha   90.00
_cell.angle_beta   90.00
_cell.angle_gamma   90.00
#
_symmetry.space_group_name_H-M   'P 1'
#
loop_
_entity.id
_entity.type
_entity.pdbx_description
1 polymer ?
#
loop_
_entity_poly.entity_id
_entity_poly.type
_entity_poly.pdbx_seq_one_letter_code
_entity_poly.pdbx_strand_id
1 'polypeptide(L)'
;MTQTDMQARSLPRGLWAVLGLLALEMLALSVSYKHAIDFTCLANWPHRVCSGASGLMVSAFTTLGALAILAMLARRAFADLLAEARPALLPLALNLAGLAAMSVPILFLREGSGTASLAPTLAFWALGLGLGGLGTARMLAPPERWRHFLRATGWTLGAVVVAGLAAPGLAIRLRPLWRFDTVTDTTFALVSRGMDLLGYEVDADPAAKIIGRGNFHIDIAPVCSGIEGMALVTLFVLLYLALFRHELRFPRALILLPVGILVSAALNVVRIVALLAIGLSGHPDLAVGGFHSHAGWLMFTCIALGLIALAQGLPALRRDPEPVAPARPMTDRPAPDRPSLPPLHRDPAAARILPFAVFMLTALVASTVSQAPGMLYPIRALVLGAAVALFWPIYARLDWRADPVAIGAGLLIGAVWVLIPVAPAESPPYGALTGTALMLWYLLRGVGTVLLVPLVEELFFRDYLEGKLRIGQGRAWSVFAALVSAGAFAALHDRWAEALAAGLVLSWICRRRGRVGDAILAHAVANATVYAAALASGRLEII
;
A
#
# COMPACT_ATOMS: atom_id res chain seq x y z
N MET A 1 20.10 -0.93 -36.34
CA MET A 1 20.90 -1.74 -35.38
C MET A 1 20.03 -2.87 -34.89
N THR A 2 20.44 -4.10 -35.18
CA THR A 2 19.65 -5.33 -35.15
C THR A 2 19.22 -5.77 -33.75
N GLN A 3 18.03 -6.35 -33.69
CA GLN A 3 17.25 -6.76 -32.51
C GLN A 3 17.83 -7.98 -31.76
N THR A 4 19.04 -8.42 -32.11
CA THR A 4 19.65 -9.70 -31.70
C THR A 4 20.66 -9.61 -30.56
N ASP A 5 21.00 -8.41 -30.07
CA ASP A 5 21.96 -8.23 -28.96
C ASP A 5 21.32 -8.04 -27.57
N MET A 6 20.01 -8.31 -27.43
CA MET A 6 19.32 -8.31 -26.13
C MET A 6 19.53 -9.61 -25.34
N GLN A 7 20.77 -10.10 -25.24
CA GLN A 7 21.08 -11.03 -24.15
C GLN A 7 20.95 -10.27 -22.83
N ALA A 8 19.85 -10.50 -22.13
CA ALA A 8 19.59 -9.97 -20.80
C ALA A 8 20.68 -10.48 -19.84
N ARG A 9 21.80 -9.75 -19.73
CA ARG A 9 22.84 -10.01 -18.73
C ARG A 9 22.15 -10.12 -17.37
N SER A 10 22.19 -11.30 -16.78
CA SER A 10 21.67 -11.52 -15.44
C SER A 10 22.43 -10.61 -14.48
N LEU A 11 21.73 -9.84 -13.65
CA LEU A 11 22.39 -9.02 -12.61
C LEU A 11 23.35 -9.88 -11.77
N PRO A 12 24.52 -9.32 -11.38
CA PRO A 12 25.54 -10.06 -10.66
C PRO A 12 25.01 -10.56 -9.32
N ARG A 13 25.46 -11.75 -8.89
CA ARG A 13 25.11 -12.33 -7.58
C ARG A 13 25.46 -11.39 -6.42
N GLY A 14 26.54 -10.60 -6.56
CA GLY A 14 26.97 -9.65 -5.55
C GLY A 14 25.99 -8.51 -5.32
N LEU A 15 25.22 -8.07 -6.32
CA LEU A 15 24.16 -7.06 -6.12
C LEU A 15 23.10 -7.55 -5.12
N TRP A 16 22.75 -8.84 -5.17
CA TRP A 16 21.77 -9.43 -4.26
C TRP A 16 22.27 -9.47 -2.82
N ALA A 17 23.56 -9.76 -2.62
CA ALA A 17 24.16 -9.70 -1.30
C ALA A 17 24.12 -8.28 -0.74
N VAL A 18 24.40 -7.27 -1.57
CA VAL A 18 24.32 -5.85 -1.16
C VAL A 18 22.89 -5.44 -0.83
N LEU A 19 21.91 -5.77 -1.67
CA LEU A 19 20.50 -5.44 -1.41
C LEU A 19 19.96 -6.17 -0.18
N GLY A 20 20.32 -7.44 0.02
CA GLY A 20 19.95 -8.21 1.21
C GLY A 20 20.56 -7.65 2.48
N LEU A 21 21.83 -7.21 2.43
CA LEU A 21 22.48 -6.50 3.52
C LEU A 21 21.74 -5.21 3.87
N LEU A 22 21.47 -4.35 2.89
CA LEU A 22 20.74 -3.09 3.11
C LEU A 22 19.35 -3.32 3.72
N ALA A 23 18.63 -4.35 3.27
CA ALA A 23 17.33 -4.71 3.84
C ALA A 23 17.47 -5.15 5.31
N LEU A 24 18.50 -5.93 5.65
CA LEU A 24 18.79 -6.34 7.01
C LEU A 24 19.19 -5.16 7.91
N GLU A 25 20.02 -4.25 7.39
CA GLU A 25 20.43 -3.02 8.09
C GLU A 25 19.23 -2.12 8.38
N MET A 26 18.36 -1.89 7.38
CA MET A 26 17.13 -1.12 7.55
C MET A 26 16.20 -1.77 8.57
N LEU A 27 16.04 -3.10 8.54
CA LEU A 27 15.25 -3.82 9.53
C LEU A 27 15.83 -3.65 10.93
N ALA A 28 17.14 -3.84 11.10
CA ALA A 28 17.83 -3.69 12.37
C ALA A 28 17.67 -2.28 12.96
N LEU A 29 17.88 -1.24 12.17
CA LEU A 29 17.69 0.15 12.60
C LEU A 29 16.23 0.43 12.95
N SER A 30 15.28 0.01 12.09
CA SER A 30 13.85 0.25 12.32
C SER A 30 13.37 -0.41 13.61
N VAL A 31 13.74 -1.67 13.85
CA VAL A 31 13.39 -2.39 15.07
C VAL A 31 14.03 -1.72 16.29
N SER A 32 15.30 -1.34 16.20
CA SER A 32 16.01 -0.75 17.33
C SER A 32 15.44 0.63 17.71
N TYR A 33 15.20 1.52 16.74
CA TYR A 33 14.63 2.84 17.00
C TYR A 33 13.16 2.82 17.39
N LYS A 34 12.41 1.78 17.00
CA LYS A 34 10.99 1.67 17.35
C LYS A 34 10.78 1.04 18.73
N HIS A 35 11.65 0.11 19.12
CA HIS A 35 11.40 -0.73 20.30
C HIS A 35 12.46 -0.64 21.39
N ALA A 36 13.68 -0.19 21.08
CA ALA A 36 14.76 -0.11 22.07
C ALA A 36 14.88 1.27 22.75
N ILE A 37 14.14 2.27 22.26
CA ILE A 37 14.10 3.61 22.86
C ILE A 37 12.67 3.95 23.27
N ASP A 38 12.55 4.57 24.44
CA ASP A 38 11.35 5.26 24.88
C ASP A 38 11.60 6.75 24.64
N PHE A 39 11.18 7.24 23.47
CA PHE A 39 11.45 8.60 23.02
C PHE A 39 10.30 9.13 22.14
N THR A 40 9.56 10.08 22.68
CA THR A 40 8.53 10.81 21.95
C THR A 40 9.13 12.12 21.42
N CYS A 41 9.24 12.25 20.10
CA CYS A 41 9.90 13.41 19.49
C CYS A 41 9.30 14.74 19.97
N LEU A 42 7.98 14.89 19.94
CA LEU A 42 7.30 16.14 20.32
C LEU A 42 7.39 16.47 21.81
N ALA A 43 7.69 15.48 22.66
CA ALA A 43 7.90 15.70 24.09
C ALA A 43 9.33 16.19 24.40
N ASN A 44 10.30 15.92 23.51
CA ASN A 44 11.71 16.23 23.75
C ASN A 44 12.24 17.35 22.86
N TRP A 45 11.79 17.44 21.62
CA TRP A 45 12.35 18.29 20.58
C TRP A 45 11.33 19.30 20.03
N PRO A 46 11.79 20.44 19.47
CA PRO A 46 10.89 21.44 18.90
C PRO A 46 10.06 20.86 17.76
N HIS A 47 8.79 21.28 17.67
CA HIS A 47 7.86 20.86 16.60
C HIS A 47 8.49 20.93 15.20
N ARG A 48 9.25 22.00 14.89
CA ARG A 48 9.92 22.17 13.59
C ARG A 48 10.87 21.02 13.24
N VAL A 49 11.60 20.51 14.23
CA VAL A 49 12.53 19.39 14.05
C VAL A 49 11.75 18.11 13.79
N CYS A 50 10.74 17.81 14.61
CA CYS A 50 9.92 16.61 14.45
C CYS A 50 9.14 16.61 13.12
N SER A 51 8.51 17.74 12.76
CA SER A 51 7.85 17.90 11.48
C SER A 51 8.83 17.81 10.31
N GLY A 52 10.06 18.32 10.48
CA GLY A 52 11.12 18.24 9.48
C GLY A 52 11.60 16.82 9.25
N ALA A 53 11.79 16.04 10.33
CA ALA A 53 12.18 14.63 10.25
C ALA A 53 11.09 13.78 9.58
N SER A 54 9.82 13.97 9.97
CA SER A 54 8.69 13.32 9.31
C SER A 54 8.60 13.71 7.83
N GLY A 55 8.80 15.00 7.52
CA GLY A 55 8.80 15.49 6.14
C GLY A 55 9.93 14.89 5.31
N LEU A 56 11.14 14.77 5.88
CA LEU A 56 12.29 14.15 5.23
C LEU A 56 12.02 12.68 4.90
N MET A 57 11.35 11.94 5.78
CA MET A 57 10.95 10.56 5.53
C MET A 57 10.01 10.46 4.32
N VAL A 58 8.98 11.31 4.25
CA VAL A 58 8.07 11.36 3.09
C VAL A 58 8.84 11.73 1.81
N SER A 59 9.72 12.73 1.87
CA SER A 59 10.58 13.14 0.76
C SER A 59 11.56 12.04 0.32
N ALA A 60 12.03 11.20 1.24
CA ALA A 60 12.89 10.06 0.92
C ALA A 60 12.10 8.99 0.15
N PHE A 61 10.88 8.66 0.58
CA PHE A 61 10.03 7.70 -0.14
C PHE A 61 9.62 8.19 -1.53
N THR A 62 9.26 9.47 -1.68
CA THR A 62 8.96 10.05 -3.00
C THR A 62 10.19 10.05 -3.92
N THR A 63 11.38 10.34 -3.36
CA THR A 63 12.64 10.28 -4.11
C THR A 63 12.97 8.85 -4.53
N LEU A 64 12.80 7.86 -3.65
CA LEU A 64 12.99 6.44 -3.98
C LEU A 64 12.04 6.00 -5.10
N GLY A 65 10.76 6.39 -5.03
CA GLY A 65 9.79 6.12 -6.10
C GLY A 65 10.20 6.75 -7.43
N ALA A 66 10.64 8.01 -7.41
CA ALA A 66 11.08 8.72 -8.61
C ALA A 66 12.37 8.11 -9.21
N LEU A 67 13.33 7.72 -8.37
CA LEU A 67 14.54 7.01 -8.77
C LEU A 67 14.24 5.63 -9.34
N ALA A 68 13.24 4.93 -8.81
CA ALA A 68 12.79 3.64 -9.35
C ALA A 68 12.24 3.81 -10.78
N ILE A 69 11.43 4.84 -11.03
CA ILE A 69 10.94 5.20 -12.37
C ILE A 69 12.11 5.53 -13.30
N LEU A 70 13.07 6.34 -12.86
CA LEU A 70 14.25 6.66 -13.66
C LEU A 70 15.08 5.41 -13.98
N ALA A 71 15.27 4.51 -13.02
CA ALA A 71 15.98 3.25 -13.23
C ALA A 71 15.29 2.34 -14.26
N MET A 72 13.95 2.40 -14.33
CA MET A 72 13.18 1.71 -15.36
C MET A 72 13.40 2.31 -16.75
N LEU A 73 13.37 3.64 -16.86
CA LEU A 73 13.51 4.35 -18.13
C LEU A 73 14.95 4.33 -18.65
N ALA A 74 15.94 4.47 -17.77
CA ALA A 74 17.36 4.49 -18.07
C ALA A 74 18.05 3.13 -17.82
N ARG A 75 17.34 2.03 -18.10
CA ARG A 75 17.74 0.66 -17.75
C ARG A 75 19.20 0.31 -18.11
N ARG A 76 19.66 0.71 -19.30
CA ARG A 76 21.03 0.40 -19.76
C ARG A 76 22.08 1.06 -18.87
N ALA A 77 21.91 2.35 -18.57
CA ALA A 77 22.82 3.10 -17.72
C ALA A 77 22.93 2.49 -16.30
N PHE A 78 21.80 2.09 -15.71
CA PHE A 78 21.80 1.42 -14.41
C PHE A 78 22.37 -0.01 -14.47
N ALA A 79 22.10 -0.77 -15.52
CA ALA A 79 22.68 -2.10 -15.69
C ALA A 79 24.21 -2.03 -15.82
N ASP A 80 24.73 -1.04 -16.55
CA ASP A 80 26.17 -0.82 -16.71
C ASP A 80 26.81 -0.34 -15.40
N LEU A 81 26.14 0.54 -14.64
CA LEU A 81 26.61 0.94 -13.31
C LEU A 81 26.74 -0.27 -12.38
N LEU A 82 25.71 -1.11 -12.31
CA LEU A 82 25.58 -2.19 -11.32
C LEU A 82 26.23 -3.52 -11.73
N ALA A 83 26.88 -3.61 -12.91
CA ALA A 83 27.33 -4.90 -13.44
C ALA A 83 28.43 -5.58 -12.60
N GLU A 84 29.17 -4.81 -11.80
CA GLU A 84 30.24 -5.29 -10.92
C GLU A 84 29.87 -5.23 -9.43
N ALA A 85 28.60 -5.02 -9.11
CA ALA A 85 28.15 -4.91 -7.72
C ALA A 85 28.55 -6.16 -6.92
N ARG A 86 29.33 -5.95 -5.85
CA ARG A 86 29.82 -7.01 -4.97
C ARG A 86 30.17 -6.47 -3.57
N PRO A 87 29.90 -7.24 -2.51
CA PRO A 87 30.43 -6.93 -1.20
C PRO A 87 31.95 -7.15 -1.23
N ALA A 88 32.70 -6.12 -0.90
CA ALA A 88 34.15 -6.19 -0.69
C ALA A 88 34.44 -5.75 0.75
N LEU A 89 35.53 -6.24 1.34
CA LEU A 89 35.80 -6.10 2.78
C LEU A 89 35.80 -4.63 3.24
N LEU A 90 36.51 -3.75 2.53
CA LEU A 90 36.59 -2.34 2.91
C LEU A 90 35.26 -1.57 2.73
N PRO A 91 34.58 -1.64 1.57
CA PRO A 91 33.23 -1.07 1.42
C PRO A 91 32.20 -1.60 2.42
N LEU A 92 32.26 -2.90 2.74
CA LEU A 92 31.42 -3.52 3.75
C LEU A 92 31.72 -2.98 5.14
N ALA A 93 32.99 -2.86 5.52
CA ALA A 93 33.40 -2.28 6.80
C ALA A 93 32.95 -0.82 6.94
N LEU A 94 33.03 -0.01 5.87
CA LEU A 94 32.49 1.36 5.87
C LEU A 94 30.98 1.38 6.05
N ASN A 95 30.28 0.46 5.39
CA ASN A 95 28.82 0.36 5.50
C ASN A 95 28.39 -0.04 6.92
N LEU A 96 29.03 -1.06 7.50
CA LEU A 96 28.80 -1.50 8.88
C LEU A 96 29.21 -0.44 9.91
N ALA A 97 30.27 0.33 9.67
CA ALA A 97 30.63 1.47 10.50
C ALA A 97 29.55 2.56 10.45
N GLY A 98 28.93 2.77 9.28
CA GLY A 98 27.77 3.63 9.12
C GLY A 98 26.58 3.16 9.95
N LEU A 99 26.26 1.86 9.88
CA LEU A 99 25.21 1.24 10.70
C LEU A 99 25.49 1.40 12.21
N ALA A 100 26.74 1.17 12.64
CA ALA A 100 27.15 1.34 14.02
C ALA A 100 26.98 2.80 14.48
N ALA A 101 27.44 3.77 13.68
CA ALA A 101 27.28 5.19 13.96
C ALA A 101 25.79 5.60 14.04
N MET A 102 24.95 5.11 13.12
CA MET A 102 23.50 5.31 13.17
C MET A 102 22.86 4.68 14.40
N SER A 103 23.46 3.66 15.00
CA SER A 103 22.92 2.97 16.17
C SER A 103 23.32 3.63 17.50
N VAL A 104 24.35 4.49 17.53
CA VAL A 104 24.82 5.14 18.76
C VAL A 104 23.72 5.95 19.49
N PRO A 105 22.84 6.71 18.81
CA PRO A 105 21.79 7.46 19.49
C PRO A 105 20.82 6.60 20.32
N ILE A 106 20.68 5.30 20.03
CA ILE A 106 19.86 4.38 20.83
C ILE A 106 20.33 4.33 22.29
N LEU A 107 21.63 4.55 22.55
CA LEU A 107 22.20 4.48 23.90
C LEU A 107 21.78 5.66 24.79
N PHE A 108 21.44 6.80 24.20
CA PHE A 108 21.21 8.05 24.94
C PHE A 108 19.89 8.76 24.62
N LEU A 109 19.17 8.37 23.55
CA LEU A 109 17.82 8.84 23.28
C LEU A 109 16.85 8.22 24.28
N ARG A 110 16.40 9.05 25.21
CA ARG A 110 15.42 8.70 26.25
C ARG A 110 14.47 9.85 26.47
N GLU A 111 13.26 9.52 26.90
CA GLU A 111 12.26 10.48 27.33
C GLU A 111 12.83 11.41 28.42
N GLY A 112 12.59 12.71 28.30
CA GLY A 112 13.17 13.73 29.18
C GLY A 112 14.60 14.17 28.84
N SER A 113 15.25 13.60 27.82
CA SER A 113 16.58 14.08 27.35
C SER A 113 16.54 15.49 26.74
N GLY A 114 15.34 15.95 26.35
CA GLY A 114 15.12 17.29 25.81
C GLY A 114 15.98 17.58 24.57
N THR A 115 16.39 18.82 24.40
CA THR A 115 17.19 19.25 23.24
C THR A 115 18.67 18.91 23.35
N ALA A 116 19.16 18.43 24.50
CA ALA A 116 20.57 18.09 24.69
C ALA A 116 21.00 16.90 23.80
N SER A 117 20.08 15.96 23.54
CA SER A 117 20.29 14.82 22.65
C SER A 117 20.19 15.15 21.16
N LEU A 118 19.68 16.34 20.79
CA LEU A 118 19.38 16.70 19.40
C LEU A 118 20.62 16.76 18.51
N ALA A 119 21.56 17.66 18.84
CA ALA A 119 22.78 17.85 18.06
C ALA A 119 23.63 16.55 17.94
N PRO A 120 23.90 15.80 19.03
CA PRO A 120 24.66 14.55 18.90
C PRO A 120 23.91 13.51 18.06
N THR A 121 22.58 13.40 18.19
CA THR A 121 21.78 12.47 17.35
C THR A 121 21.94 12.79 15.87
N LEU A 122 21.75 14.06 15.50
CA LEU A 122 21.88 14.48 14.10
C LEU A 122 23.30 14.27 13.57
N ALA A 123 24.33 14.50 14.39
CA ALA A 123 25.72 14.26 14.01
C ALA A 123 26.00 12.78 13.74
N PHE A 124 25.55 11.88 14.62
CA PHE A 124 25.70 10.43 14.43
C PHE A 124 24.91 9.92 13.23
N TRP A 125 23.69 10.41 13.00
CA TRP A 125 22.92 10.09 11.81
C TRP A 125 23.59 10.59 10.53
N ALA A 126 24.11 11.82 10.52
CA ALA A 126 24.81 12.36 9.36
C ALA A 126 26.10 11.58 9.05
N LEU A 127 26.90 11.26 10.08
CA LEU A 127 28.09 10.43 9.96
C LEU A 127 27.73 9.04 9.44
N GLY A 128 26.70 8.43 10.02
CA GLY A 128 26.21 7.12 9.66
C GLY A 128 25.70 7.05 8.22
N LEU A 129 24.92 8.04 7.79
CA LEU A 129 24.47 8.20 6.39
C LEU A 129 25.65 8.36 5.43
N GLY A 130 26.66 9.15 5.82
CA GLY A 130 27.86 9.37 5.01
C GLY A 130 28.68 8.10 4.82
N LEU A 131 29.03 7.43 5.91
CA LEU A 131 29.82 6.17 5.88
C LEU A 131 29.03 5.03 5.24
N GLY A 132 27.78 4.86 5.65
CA GLY A 132 26.84 3.86 5.12
C GLY A 132 26.62 4.01 3.62
N GLY A 133 26.34 5.24 3.19
CA GLY A 133 26.12 5.59 1.80
C GLY A 133 27.38 5.41 0.95
N LEU A 134 28.55 5.81 1.45
CA LEU A 134 29.82 5.62 0.74
C LEU A 134 30.17 4.14 0.58
N GLY A 135 30.05 3.36 1.66
CA GLY A 135 30.26 1.90 1.63
C GLY A 135 29.32 1.25 0.61
N THR A 136 28.03 1.58 0.66
CA THR A 136 27.02 1.11 -0.29
C THR A 136 27.36 1.49 -1.73
N ALA A 137 27.67 2.76 -1.99
CA ALA A 137 28.01 3.23 -3.32
C ALA A 137 29.21 2.46 -3.91
N ARG A 138 30.24 2.20 -3.10
CA ARG A 138 31.43 1.42 -3.50
C ARG A 138 31.14 -0.07 -3.70
N MET A 139 30.20 -0.64 -2.95
CA MET A 139 29.74 -2.02 -3.17
C MET A 139 28.89 -2.15 -4.43
N LEU A 140 28.13 -1.12 -4.80
CA LEU A 140 27.30 -1.11 -6.00
C LEU A 140 28.14 -0.92 -7.28
N ALA A 141 29.13 -0.03 -7.25
CA ALA A 141 30.01 0.21 -8.38
C ALA A 141 31.34 0.89 -7.98
N PRO A 142 32.42 0.67 -8.75
CA PRO A 142 33.67 1.42 -8.58
C PRO A 142 33.49 2.92 -8.98
N PRO A 143 34.33 3.83 -8.44
CA PRO A 143 34.21 5.28 -8.66
C PRO A 143 34.18 5.69 -10.13
N GLU A 144 34.90 4.98 -10.99
CA GLU A 144 35.00 5.26 -12.41
C GLU A 144 33.66 5.09 -13.11
N ARG A 145 32.90 4.04 -12.75
CA ARG A 145 31.56 3.79 -13.27
C ARG A 145 30.54 4.80 -12.76
N TRP A 146 30.65 5.23 -11.50
CA TRP A 146 29.85 6.33 -10.97
C TRP A 146 30.10 7.63 -11.75
N ARG A 147 31.37 7.97 -12.02
CA ARG A 147 31.71 9.15 -12.83
C ARG A 147 31.15 9.07 -14.25
N HIS A 148 31.24 7.91 -14.89
CA HIS A 148 30.65 7.69 -16.21
C HIS A 148 29.12 7.82 -16.18
N PHE A 149 28.47 7.18 -15.22
CA PHE A 149 27.01 7.23 -15.04
C PHE A 149 26.52 8.66 -14.77
N LEU A 150 27.19 9.40 -13.89
CA LEU A 150 26.85 10.80 -13.58
C LEU A 150 27.11 11.74 -14.76
N ARG A 151 28.12 11.48 -15.60
CA ARG A 151 28.29 12.25 -16.85
C ARG A 151 27.17 11.99 -17.85
N ALA A 152 26.67 10.77 -17.94
CA ALA A 152 25.62 10.40 -18.88
C ALA A 152 24.20 10.79 -18.41
N THR A 153 23.93 10.65 -17.11
CA THR A 153 22.56 10.73 -16.54
C THR A 153 22.45 11.79 -15.43
N GLY A 154 23.52 12.48 -15.06
CA GLY A 154 23.60 13.31 -13.85
C GLY A 154 22.59 14.46 -13.80
N TRP A 155 22.31 15.12 -14.93
CA TRP A 155 21.29 16.17 -14.98
C TRP A 155 19.89 15.61 -14.69
N THR A 156 19.53 14.52 -15.36
CA THR A 156 18.24 13.84 -15.16
C THR A 156 18.13 13.30 -13.74
N LEU A 157 19.19 12.69 -13.21
CA LEU A 157 19.26 12.19 -11.84
C LEU A 157 19.06 13.35 -10.85
N GLY A 158 19.77 14.46 -11.03
CA GLY A 158 19.64 15.65 -10.20
C GLY A 158 18.23 16.22 -10.22
N ALA A 159 17.63 16.35 -11.41
CA ALA A 159 16.25 16.82 -11.57
C ALA A 159 15.25 15.90 -10.86
N VAL A 160 15.41 14.57 -10.99
CA VAL A 160 14.55 13.57 -10.34
C VAL A 160 14.70 13.61 -8.82
N VAL A 161 15.92 13.73 -8.29
CA VAL A 161 16.17 13.84 -6.84
C VAL A 161 15.58 15.13 -6.28
N VAL A 162 15.80 16.27 -6.95
CA VAL A 162 15.23 17.56 -6.53
C VAL A 162 13.70 17.52 -6.58
N ALA A 163 13.11 16.98 -7.65
CA ALA A 163 11.66 16.82 -7.76
C ALA A 163 11.10 15.91 -6.65
N GLY A 164 11.74 14.77 -6.40
CA GLY A 164 11.37 13.83 -5.35
C GLY A 164 11.41 14.46 -3.95
N LEU A 165 12.48 15.18 -3.63
CA LEU A 165 12.65 15.84 -2.34
C LEU A 165 11.66 17.00 -2.15
N ALA A 166 11.42 17.80 -3.20
CA ALA A 166 10.58 18.98 -3.13
C ALA A 166 9.08 18.68 -3.20
N ALA A 167 8.68 17.58 -3.85
CA ALA A 167 7.27 17.29 -4.14
C ALA A 167 6.34 17.33 -2.90
N PRO A 168 6.66 16.67 -1.76
CA PRO A 168 5.78 16.74 -0.59
C PRO A 168 5.65 18.16 -0.02
N GLY A 169 6.77 18.87 0.11
CA GLY A 169 6.78 20.24 0.62
C GLY A 169 6.04 21.21 -0.30
N LEU A 170 6.18 21.03 -1.61
CA LEU A 170 5.45 21.81 -2.61
C LEU A 170 3.96 21.51 -2.55
N ALA A 171 3.55 20.25 -2.41
CA ALA A 171 2.15 19.87 -2.28
C ALA A 171 1.48 20.55 -1.06
N ILE A 172 2.17 20.59 0.09
CA ILE A 172 1.66 21.27 1.29
C ILE A 172 1.53 22.78 1.07
N ARG A 173 2.55 23.41 0.47
CA ARG A 173 2.56 24.87 0.23
C ARG A 173 1.55 25.31 -0.82
N LEU A 174 1.25 24.45 -1.81
CA LEU A 174 0.25 24.73 -2.83
C LEU A 174 -1.17 24.43 -2.36
N ARG A 175 -1.36 23.73 -1.22
CA ARG A 175 -2.68 23.40 -0.67
C ARG A 175 -3.63 24.60 -0.53
N PRO A 176 -3.20 25.82 -0.11
CA PRO A 176 -4.07 26.99 -0.03
C PRO A 176 -4.61 27.43 -1.40
N LEU A 177 -3.88 27.22 -2.49
CA LEU A 177 -4.32 27.59 -3.84
C LEU A 177 -5.53 26.76 -4.31
N TRP A 178 -5.80 25.65 -3.63
CA TRP A 178 -6.91 24.74 -3.92
C TRP A 178 -8.03 24.85 -2.85
N ARG A 179 -7.93 25.80 -1.91
CA ARG A 179 -9.01 26.10 -0.96
C ARG A 179 -10.04 27.00 -1.63
N PHE A 180 -11.11 26.39 -2.14
CA PHE A 180 -12.24 27.13 -2.68
C PHE A 180 -13.29 27.33 -1.58
N ASP A 181 -13.31 28.52 -0.98
CA ASP A 181 -14.27 28.85 0.10
C ASP A 181 -15.71 28.60 -0.34
N THR A 182 -16.04 28.94 -1.59
CA THR A 182 -17.35 28.68 -2.20
C THR A 182 -17.78 27.21 -2.14
N VAL A 183 -16.85 26.26 -2.33
CA VAL A 183 -17.16 24.82 -2.26
C VAL A 183 -17.47 24.42 -0.81
N THR A 184 -16.72 24.99 0.14
CA THR A 184 -16.94 24.76 1.57
C THR A 184 -18.28 25.34 2.01
N ASP A 185 -18.61 26.57 1.59
CA ASP A 185 -19.87 27.24 1.91
C ASP A 185 -21.06 26.49 1.32
N THR A 186 -20.93 26.02 0.08
CA THR A 186 -21.95 25.19 -0.59
C THR A 186 -22.13 23.86 0.15
N THR A 187 -21.04 23.22 0.55
CA THR A 187 -21.09 21.97 1.34
C THR A 187 -21.81 22.21 2.66
N PHE A 188 -21.46 23.27 3.39
CA PHE A 188 -22.10 23.63 4.66
C PHE A 188 -23.61 23.86 4.50
N ALA A 189 -24.02 24.61 3.47
CA ALA A 189 -25.43 24.88 3.20
C ALA A 189 -26.21 23.61 2.85
N LEU A 190 -25.63 22.71 2.05
CA LEU A 190 -26.26 21.44 1.69
C LEU A 190 -26.33 20.46 2.86
N VAL A 191 -25.30 20.43 3.72
CA VAL A 191 -25.30 19.62 4.94
C VAL A 191 -26.38 20.11 5.90
N SER A 192 -26.47 21.42 6.13
CA SER A 192 -27.51 22.01 7.00
C SER A 192 -28.91 21.63 6.54
N ARG A 193 -29.20 21.81 5.25
CA ARG A 193 -30.47 21.37 4.64
C ARG A 193 -30.70 19.86 4.75
N GLY A 194 -29.64 19.07 4.63
CA GLY A 194 -29.71 17.61 4.77
C GLY A 194 -30.11 17.18 6.18
N MET A 195 -29.61 17.87 7.21
CA MET A 195 -30.01 17.63 8.60
C MET A 195 -31.48 18.01 8.83
N ASP A 196 -31.92 19.15 8.31
CA ASP A 196 -33.32 19.60 8.38
C ASP A 196 -34.26 18.57 7.73
N LEU A 197 -33.90 18.05 6.55
CA LEU A 197 -34.68 17.04 5.83
C LEU A 197 -34.79 15.71 6.58
N LEU A 198 -33.79 15.36 7.40
CA LEU A 198 -33.82 14.18 8.25
C LEU A 198 -34.56 14.43 9.59
N GLY A 199 -35.06 15.64 9.82
CA GLY A 199 -35.80 16.01 11.04
C GLY A 199 -34.91 16.26 12.25
N TYR A 200 -33.61 16.50 12.06
CA TYR A 200 -32.71 16.92 13.14
C TYR A 200 -32.75 18.43 13.30
N GLU A 201 -33.06 18.91 14.50
CA GLU A 201 -32.81 20.31 14.87
C GLU A 201 -31.33 20.47 15.23
N VAL A 202 -30.62 21.33 14.49
CA VAL A 202 -29.18 21.60 14.69
C VAL A 202 -28.94 23.10 14.81
N ASP A 203 -28.04 23.46 15.72
CA ASP A 203 -27.47 24.79 15.85
C ASP A 203 -26.38 24.94 14.77
N ALA A 204 -26.55 25.89 13.85
CA ALA A 204 -25.64 26.12 12.74
C ALA A 204 -25.11 27.56 12.78
N ASP A 205 -23.79 27.71 12.79
CA ASP A 205 -23.07 28.97 12.59
C ASP A 205 -22.39 28.95 11.20
N PRO A 206 -22.99 29.60 10.17
CA PRO A 206 -22.43 29.64 8.83
C PRO A 206 -21.10 30.40 8.72
N ALA A 207 -20.83 31.36 9.62
CA ALA A 207 -19.61 32.15 9.57
C ALA A 207 -18.42 31.34 10.12
N ALA A 208 -18.63 30.64 11.24
CA ALA A 208 -17.63 29.73 11.80
C ALA A 208 -17.62 28.35 11.11
N LYS A 209 -18.63 28.04 10.29
CA LYS A 209 -18.84 26.73 9.64
C LYS A 209 -18.99 25.59 10.66
N ILE A 210 -19.58 25.91 11.80
CA ILE A 210 -19.85 24.97 12.89
C ILE A 210 -21.32 24.54 12.83
N ILE A 211 -21.57 23.24 12.94
CA ILE A 211 -22.91 22.67 12.97
C ILE A 211 -22.98 21.56 14.01
N GLY A 212 -24.05 21.51 14.80
CA GLY A 212 -24.19 20.51 15.87
C GLY A 212 -25.43 20.71 16.73
N ARG A 213 -25.47 20.04 17.89
CA ARG A 213 -26.47 20.27 18.93
C ARG A 213 -25.91 19.86 20.28
N GLY A 214 -26.16 20.67 21.31
CA GLY A 214 -25.78 20.33 22.69
C GLY A 214 -24.26 20.17 22.85
N ASN A 215 -23.80 18.96 23.20
CA ASN A 215 -22.38 18.71 23.43
C ASN A 215 -21.62 18.22 22.18
N PHE A 216 -22.32 18.00 21.06
CA PHE A 216 -21.70 17.47 19.84
C PHE A 216 -21.76 18.50 18.72
N HIS A 217 -20.61 19.06 18.39
CA HIS A 217 -20.43 20.05 17.33
C HIS A 217 -19.28 19.66 16.42
N ILE A 218 -19.43 19.95 15.13
CA ILE A 218 -18.42 19.68 14.10
C ILE A 218 -18.11 20.96 13.37
N ASP A 219 -16.82 21.23 13.21
CA ASP A 219 -16.29 22.24 12.30
C ASP A 219 -16.14 21.62 10.89
N ILE A 220 -16.86 22.18 9.91
CA ILE A 220 -16.67 21.85 8.49
C ILE A 220 -15.45 22.64 7.97
N ALA A 221 -14.27 22.17 8.40
CA ALA A 221 -13.00 22.71 7.97
C ALA A 221 -12.80 22.53 6.45
N PRO A 222 -11.86 23.27 5.81
CA PRO A 222 -11.59 23.14 4.36
C PRO A 222 -11.27 21.71 3.89
N VAL A 223 -10.78 20.84 4.78
CA VAL A 223 -10.53 19.41 4.50
C VAL A 223 -11.85 18.63 4.30
N CYS A 224 -12.92 19.05 4.95
CA CYS A 224 -14.25 18.45 4.86
C CYS A 224 -15.05 18.94 3.64
N SER A 225 -14.56 19.93 2.89
CA SER A 225 -15.22 20.50 1.70
C SER A 225 -15.47 19.50 0.57
N GLY A 226 -14.81 18.33 0.58
CA GLY A 226 -14.90 17.32 -0.47
C GLY A 226 -13.97 17.56 -1.67
N ILE A 227 -13.19 18.64 -1.67
CA ILE A 227 -12.23 18.95 -2.75
C ILE A 227 -11.21 17.82 -2.95
N GLU A 228 -10.68 17.26 -1.87
CA GLU A 228 -9.73 16.14 -1.95
C GLU A 228 -10.36 14.91 -2.64
N GLY A 229 -11.61 14.59 -2.30
CA GLY A 229 -12.36 13.50 -2.94
C GLY A 229 -12.62 13.77 -4.43
N MET A 230 -13.01 15.00 -4.80
CA MET A 230 -13.20 15.39 -6.20
C MET A 230 -11.89 15.33 -6.99
N ALA A 231 -10.77 15.75 -6.40
CA ALA A 231 -9.45 15.69 -7.03
C ALA A 231 -9.00 14.24 -7.25
N LEU A 232 -9.18 13.36 -6.26
CA LEU A 232 -8.87 11.93 -6.40
C LEU A 232 -9.72 11.25 -7.48
N VAL A 233 -11.02 11.53 -7.52
CA VAL A 233 -11.90 11.00 -8.58
C VAL A 233 -11.51 11.55 -9.94
N THR A 234 -11.17 12.84 -10.03
CA THR A 234 -10.70 13.45 -11.30
C THR A 234 -9.42 12.78 -11.79
N LEU A 235 -8.43 12.59 -10.91
CA LEU A 235 -7.18 11.91 -11.23
C LEU A 235 -7.44 10.47 -11.71
N PHE A 236 -8.29 9.74 -10.98
CA PHE A 236 -8.69 8.39 -11.35
C PHE A 236 -9.35 8.34 -12.74
N VAL A 237 -10.32 9.20 -13.01
CA VAL A 237 -11.03 9.25 -14.29
C VAL A 237 -10.06 9.63 -15.42
N LEU A 238 -9.18 10.62 -15.23
CA LEU A 238 -8.16 10.98 -16.22
C LEU A 238 -7.23 9.81 -16.53
N LEU A 239 -6.77 9.10 -15.49
CA LEU A 239 -5.94 7.91 -15.67
C LEU A 239 -6.68 6.81 -16.40
N TYR A 240 -7.94 6.54 -16.03
CA TYR A 240 -8.80 5.56 -16.69
C TYR A 240 -9.01 5.89 -18.17
N LEU A 241 -9.37 7.15 -18.47
CA LEU A 241 -9.52 7.65 -19.83
C LEU A 241 -8.23 7.51 -20.65
N ALA A 242 -7.07 7.78 -20.04
CA ALA A 242 -5.78 7.67 -20.70
C ALA A 242 -5.37 6.21 -20.98
N LEU A 243 -5.53 5.32 -19.99
CA LEU A 243 -5.18 3.90 -20.09
C LEU A 243 -6.08 3.15 -21.08
N PHE A 244 -7.39 3.41 -21.03
CA PHE A 244 -8.39 2.73 -21.84
C PHE A 244 -8.83 3.57 -23.05
N ARG A 245 -7.99 4.53 -23.48
CA ARG A 245 -8.34 5.48 -24.56
C ARG A 245 -8.73 4.83 -25.88
N HIS A 246 -8.23 3.62 -26.12
CA HIS A 246 -8.50 2.85 -27.34
C HIS A 246 -9.82 2.07 -27.26
N GLU A 247 -10.28 1.75 -26.05
CA GLU A 247 -11.55 1.05 -25.79
C GLU A 247 -12.74 2.00 -25.62
N LEU A 248 -12.48 3.30 -25.42
CA LEU A 248 -13.49 4.31 -25.13
C LEU A 248 -13.79 5.20 -26.35
N ARG A 249 -15.04 5.66 -26.48
CA ARG A 249 -15.51 6.56 -27.53
C ARG A 249 -15.29 8.03 -27.13
N PHE A 250 -14.23 8.64 -27.65
CA PHE A 250 -14.05 10.09 -27.53
C PHE A 250 -14.89 10.86 -28.57
N PRO A 251 -15.42 12.05 -28.23
CA PRO A 251 -15.27 12.77 -26.96
C PRO A 251 -16.26 12.34 -25.86
N ARG A 252 -17.22 11.44 -26.14
CA ARG A 252 -18.31 11.08 -25.20
C ARG A 252 -17.80 10.56 -23.85
N ALA A 253 -16.71 9.80 -23.83
CA ALA A 253 -16.09 9.30 -22.61
C ALA A 253 -15.69 10.41 -21.61
N LEU A 254 -15.48 11.65 -22.07
CA LEU A 254 -15.18 12.79 -21.20
C LEU A 254 -16.32 13.12 -20.23
N ILE A 255 -17.55 12.65 -20.46
CA ILE A 255 -18.67 12.83 -19.53
C ILE A 255 -18.43 12.18 -18.16
N LEU A 256 -17.53 11.19 -18.08
CA LEU A 256 -17.16 10.55 -16.82
C LEU A 256 -16.53 11.55 -15.83
N LEU A 257 -15.89 12.63 -16.32
CA LEU A 257 -15.27 13.66 -15.47
C LEU A 257 -16.33 14.47 -14.68
N PRO A 258 -17.25 15.22 -15.33
CA PRO A 258 -18.26 15.98 -14.59
C PRO A 258 -19.17 15.05 -13.78
N VAL A 259 -19.52 13.86 -14.29
CA VAL A 259 -20.33 12.89 -13.52
C VAL A 259 -19.58 12.45 -12.26
N GLY A 260 -18.31 12.05 -12.38
CA GLY A 260 -17.50 11.64 -11.23
C GLY A 260 -17.36 12.73 -10.18
N ILE A 261 -17.11 13.97 -10.60
CA ILE A 261 -17.00 15.14 -9.70
C ILE A 261 -18.33 15.39 -8.98
N LEU A 262 -19.46 15.41 -9.72
CA LEU A 262 -20.78 15.65 -9.14
C LEU A 262 -21.20 14.57 -8.14
N VAL A 263 -21.00 13.29 -8.49
CA VAL A 263 -21.30 12.18 -7.57
C VAL A 263 -20.39 12.23 -6.34
N SER A 264 -19.11 12.58 -6.50
CA SER A 264 -18.17 12.75 -5.39
C SER A 264 -18.61 13.87 -4.44
N ALA A 265 -19.00 15.04 -4.98
CA ALA A 265 -19.53 16.15 -4.19
C ALA A 265 -20.81 15.77 -3.44
N ALA A 266 -21.75 15.11 -4.12
CA ALA A 266 -23.01 14.66 -3.50
C ALA A 266 -22.78 13.65 -2.37
N LEU A 267 -21.92 12.64 -2.60
CA LEU A 267 -21.60 11.65 -1.57
C LEU A 267 -20.83 12.27 -0.39
N ASN A 268 -20.02 13.31 -0.61
CA ASN A 268 -19.40 14.04 0.49
C ASN A 268 -20.43 14.74 1.39
N VAL A 269 -21.48 15.35 0.82
CA VAL A 269 -22.59 15.91 1.61
C VAL A 269 -23.28 14.82 2.41
N VAL A 270 -23.64 13.69 1.77
CA VAL A 270 -24.24 12.53 2.44
C VAL A 270 -23.34 12.02 3.57
N ARG A 271 -22.02 11.99 3.36
CA ARG A 271 -21.04 11.59 4.37
C ARG A 271 -21.13 12.47 5.60
N ILE A 272 -21.12 13.79 5.44
CA ILE A 272 -21.12 14.71 6.59
C ILE A 272 -22.46 14.68 7.31
N VAL A 273 -23.58 14.61 6.57
CA VAL A 273 -24.92 14.43 7.16
C VAL A 273 -25.00 13.14 7.97
N ALA A 274 -24.51 12.02 7.42
CA ALA A 274 -24.48 10.75 8.15
C ALA A 274 -23.58 10.82 9.39
N LEU A 275 -22.43 11.48 9.30
CA LEU A 275 -21.51 11.68 10.41
C LEU A 275 -22.18 12.47 11.55
N LEU A 276 -22.87 13.58 11.23
CA LEU A 276 -23.66 14.36 12.19
C LEU A 276 -24.77 13.51 12.81
N ALA A 277 -25.55 12.81 11.99
CA ALA A 277 -26.65 11.95 12.47
C ALA A 277 -26.15 10.85 13.43
N ILE A 278 -25.02 10.20 13.13
CA ILE A 278 -24.41 9.18 14.00
C ILE A 278 -23.99 9.79 15.34
N GLY A 279 -23.30 10.94 15.31
CA GLY A 279 -22.82 11.61 16.53
C GLY A 279 -23.96 12.11 17.41
N LEU A 280 -24.98 12.72 16.81
CA LEU A 280 -26.19 13.19 17.51
C LEU A 280 -27.03 12.04 18.07
N SER A 281 -26.95 10.85 17.48
CA SER A 281 -27.62 9.64 17.97
C SER A 281 -26.84 8.93 19.10
N GLY A 282 -25.88 9.61 19.74
CA GLY A 282 -25.15 9.11 20.90
C GLY A 282 -23.90 8.28 20.59
N HIS A 283 -23.40 8.31 19.36
CA HIS A 283 -22.20 7.55 18.95
C HIS A 283 -21.06 8.48 18.44
N PRO A 284 -20.62 9.47 19.22
CA PRO A 284 -19.63 10.47 18.78
C PRO A 284 -18.28 9.85 18.39
N ASP A 285 -17.81 8.83 19.13
CA ASP A 285 -16.54 8.17 18.82
C ASP A 285 -16.60 7.38 17.50
N LEU A 286 -17.79 6.86 17.14
CA LEU A 286 -17.98 6.20 15.84
C LEU A 286 -17.99 7.23 14.72
N ALA A 287 -18.65 8.37 14.94
CA ALA A 287 -18.74 9.45 13.96
C ALA A 287 -17.35 10.00 13.60
N VAL A 288 -16.54 10.34 14.59
CA VAL A 288 -15.24 11.00 14.40
C VAL A 288 -14.11 10.00 14.16
N GLY A 289 -13.98 8.97 15.01
CA GLY A 289 -12.86 8.04 14.96
C GLY A 289 -12.97 6.99 13.85
N GLY A 290 -14.16 6.42 13.65
CA GLY A 290 -14.40 5.39 12.64
C GLY A 290 -14.88 5.95 11.29
N PHE A 291 -16.10 6.47 11.28
CA PHE A 291 -16.82 6.82 10.07
C PHE A 291 -16.12 7.92 9.26
N HIS A 292 -15.69 9.02 9.90
CA HIS A 292 -15.08 10.16 9.20
C HIS A 292 -13.91 9.76 8.28
N SER A 293 -13.00 8.94 8.81
CA SER A 293 -11.78 8.53 8.12
C SER A 293 -12.03 7.44 7.08
N HIS A 294 -12.89 6.46 7.37
CA HIS A 294 -13.09 5.29 6.50
C HIS A 294 -14.17 5.47 5.43
N ALA A 295 -15.23 6.23 5.72
CA ALA A 295 -16.34 6.45 4.79
C ALA A 295 -15.89 7.14 3.48
N GLY A 296 -14.92 8.06 3.56
CA GLY A 296 -14.35 8.71 2.38
C GLY A 296 -13.73 7.72 1.40
N TRP A 297 -12.91 6.79 1.89
CA TRP A 297 -12.30 5.74 1.08
C TRP A 297 -13.34 4.75 0.53
N LEU A 298 -14.36 4.43 1.32
CA LEU A 298 -15.44 3.54 0.89
C LEU A 298 -16.22 4.17 -0.28
N MET A 299 -16.62 5.43 -0.13
CA MET A 299 -17.32 6.18 -1.18
C MET A 299 -16.46 6.35 -2.42
N PHE A 300 -15.17 6.70 -2.29
CA PHE A 300 -14.24 6.77 -3.42
C PHE A 300 -14.19 5.44 -4.19
N THR A 301 -14.10 4.32 -3.46
CA THR A 301 -14.04 2.98 -4.07
C THR A 301 -15.34 2.66 -4.81
N CYS A 302 -16.50 2.96 -4.20
CA CYS A 302 -17.80 2.79 -4.85
C CYS A 302 -17.94 3.65 -6.12
N ILE A 303 -17.49 4.91 -6.07
CA ILE A 303 -17.47 5.81 -7.24
C ILE A 303 -16.58 5.23 -8.33
N ALA A 304 -15.35 4.83 -8.01
CA ALA A 304 -14.41 4.30 -8.98
C ALA A 304 -14.96 3.04 -9.68
N LEU A 305 -15.48 2.07 -8.91
CA LEU A 305 -16.10 0.86 -9.45
C LEU A 305 -17.37 1.18 -10.25
N GLY A 306 -18.20 2.09 -9.76
CA GLY A 306 -19.42 2.54 -10.44
C GLY A 306 -19.13 3.23 -11.77
N LEU A 307 -18.11 4.08 -11.84
CA LEU A 307 -17.68 4.74 -13.08
C LEU A 307 -17.09 3.74 -14.08
N ILE A 308 -16.32 2.75 -13.63
CA ILE A 308 -15.85 1.65 -14.50
C ILE A 308 -17.04 0.87 -15.05
N ALA A 309 -17.98 0.46 -14.18
CA ALA A 309 -19.16 -0.28 -14.57
C ALA A 309 -20.03 0.51 -15.56
N LEU A 310 -20.18 1.83 -15.34
CA LEU A 310 -20.87 2.74 -16.26
C LEU A 310 -20.16 2.82 -17.61
N ALA A 311 -18.84 3.01 -17.62
CA ALA A 311 -18.04 3.11 -18.84
C ALA A 311 -18.06 1.82 -19.67
N GLN A 312 -18.03 0.66 -19.00
CA GLN A 312 -17.99 -0.65 -19.65
C GLN A 312 -19.39 -1.18 -20.02
N GLY A 313 -20.41 -0.80 -19.25
CA GLY A 313 -21.80 -1.22 -19.41
C GLY A 313 -22.58 -0.39 -20.42
N LEU A 314 -22.23 0.88 -20.65
CA LEU A 314 -22.89 1.74 -21.62
C LEU A 314 -22.25 1.65 -23.02
N PRO A 315 -22.95 1.10 -24.04
CA PRO A 315 -22.44 1.02 -25.41
C PRO A 315 -22.12 2.41 -26.02
N ALA A 316 -22.77 3.46 -25.51
CA ALA A 316 -22.52 4.83 -25.93
C ALA A 316 -21.09 5.31 -25.60
N LEU A 317 -20.46 4.74 -24.57
CA LEU A 317 -19.14 5.12 -24.07
C LEU A 317 -18.03 4.17 -24.54
N ARG A 318 -18.36 2.94 -24.92
CA ARG A 318 -17.40 1.90 -25.34
C ARG A 318 -17.28 1.82 -26.86
N ARG A 319 -16.07 1.73 -27.40
CA ARG A 319 -15.87 1.42 -28.83
C ARG A 319 -16.26 -0.03 -29.09
N ASP A 320 -16.89 -0.26 -30.24
CA ASP A 320 -17.04 -1.64 -30.71
C ASP A 320 -15.65 -2.14 -31.11
N PRO A 321 -15.29 -3.40 -30.82
CA PRO A 321 -14.06 -3.98 -31.33
C PRO A 321 -14.04 -3.81 -32.85
N GLU A 322 -12.96 -3.24 -33.39
CA GLU A 322 -12.81 -3.07 -34.84
C GLU A 322 -13.12 -4.40 -35.54
N PRO A 323 -14.05 -4.45 -36.50
CA PRO A 323 -14.20 -5.63 -37.32
C PRO A 323 -12.88 -5.83 -38.05
N VAL A 324 -12.10 -6.84 -37.65
CA VAL A 324 -10.94 -7.33 -38.40
C VAL A 324 -11.41 -7.47 -39.84
N ALA A 325 -10.81 -6.70 -40.75
CA ALA A 325 -11.17 -6.70 -42.17
C ALA A 325 -11.29 -8.15 -42.63
N PRO A 326 -12.38 -8.54 -43.32
CA PRO A 326 -12.54 -9.91 -43.78
C PRO A 326 -11.31 -10.25 -44.64
N ALA A 327 -10.47 -11.14 -44.13
CA ALA A 327 -9.43 -11.75 -44.93
C ALA A 327 -10.13 -12.34 -46.15
N ARG A 328 -9.61 -11.98 -47.34
CA ARG A 328 -10.00 -12.45 -48.66
C ARG A 328 -10.48 -13.92 -48.62
N PRO A 329 -11.60 -14.28 -49.27
CA PRO A 329 -12.22 -15.60 -49.10
C PRO A 329 -11.23 -16.69 -49.55
N MET A 330 -10.65 -17.38 -48.59
CA MET A 330 -9.88 -18.59 -48.79
C MET A 330 -10.74 -19.73 -48.23
N THR A 331 -11.45 -20.38 -49.16
CA THR A 331 -12.02 -21.73 -49.13
C THR A 331 -12.09 -22.46 -47.77
N ASP A 332 -13.31 -22.80 -47.36
CA ASP A 332 -13.69 -23.92 -46.47
C ASP A 332 -12.89 -24.15 -45.18
N ARG A 333 -12.56 -23.08 -44.45
CA ARG A 333 -12.34 -23.19 -42.99
C ARG A 333 -13.51 -22.59 -42.22
N PRO A 334 -14.12 -23.30 -41.25
CA PRO A 334 -15.02 -22.66 -40.31
C PRO A 334 -14.29 -21.49 -39.67
N ALA A 335 -14.95 -20.33 -39.64
CA ALA A 335 -14.39 -19.12 -39.06
C ALA A 335 -13.88 -19.44 -37.64
N PRO A 336 -12.65 -19.05 -37.26
CA PRO A 336 -12.20 -19.24 -35.89
C PRO A 336 -13.16 -18.46 -34.98
N ASP A 337 -13.89 -19.18 -34.14
CA ASP A 337 -14.75 -18.61 -33.11
C ASP A 337 -13.95 -17.55 -32.36
N ARG A 338 -14.50 -16.33 -32.29
CA ARG A 338 -13.92 -15.28 -31.46
C ARG A 338 -13.77 -15.86 -30.04
N PRO A 339 -12.60 -15.78 -29.40
CA PRO A 339 -12.46 -16.29 -28.04
C PRO A 339 -13.42 -15.50 -27.14
N SER A 340 -14.56 -16.10 -26.79
CA SER A 340 -15.47 -15.58 -25.79
C SER A 340 -14.71 -15.51 -24.48
N LEU A 341 -14.75 -14.35 -23.81
CA LEU A 341 -14.18 -14.22 -22.47
C LEU A 341 -14.75 -15.33 -21.57
N PRO A 342 -13.92 -16.02 -20.77
CA PRO A 342 -14.40 -17.06 -19.89
C PRO A 342 -15.44 -16.47 -18.92
N PRO A 343 -16.45 -17.26 -18.49
CA PRO A 343 -17.32 -16.86 -17.39
C PRO A 343 -16.50 -16.44 -16.17
N LEU A 344 -16.93 -15.42 -15.41
CA LEU A 344 -16.16 -14.84 -14.30
C LEU A 344 -15.57 -15.91 -13.38
N HIS A 345 -16.37 -16.88 -12.94
CA HIS A 345 -15.96 -17.97 -12.03
C HIS A 345 -14.86 -18.91 -12.60
N ARG A 346 -14.56 -18.83 -13.89
CA ARG A 346 -13.48 -19.58 -14.57
C ARG A 346 -12.34 -18.69 -15.04
N ASP A 347 -12.41 -17.39 -14.81
CA ASP A 347 -11.34 -16.46 -15.18
C ASP A 347 -10.19 -16.52 -14.15
N PRO A 348 -8.98 -16.94 -14.57
CA PRO A 348 -7.82 -16.97 -13.68
C PRO A 348 -7.40 -15.58 -13.17
N ALA A 349 -7.66 -14.50 -13.91
CA ALA A 349 -7.37 -13.15 -13.43
C ALA A 349 -8.34 -12.77 -12.31
N ALA A 350 -9.64 -13.00 -12.50
CA ALA A 350 -10.64 -12.78 -11.47
C ALA A 350 -10.36 -13.58 -10.20
N ALA A 351 -9.94 -14.85 -10.33
CA ALA A 351 -9.58 -15.71 -9.21
C ALA A 351 -8.40 -15.19 -8.36
N ARG A 352 -7.53 -14.33 -8.92
CA ARG A 352 -6.38 -13.74 -8.19
C ARG A 352 -6.69 -12.38 -7.57
N ILE A 353 -7.68 -11.66 -8.12
CA ILE A 353 -7.96 -10.26 -7.75
C ILE A 353 -9.22 -10.17 -6.88
N LEU A 354 -10.30 -10.86 -7.28
CA LEU A 354 -11.62 -10.63 -6.71
C LEU A 354 -11.70 -10.99 -5.22
N PRO A 355 -11.21 -12.15 -4.74
CA PRO A 355 -11.23 -12.46 -3.31
C PRO A 355 -10.42 -11.46 -2.47
N PHE A 356 -9.27 -11.01 -2.99
CA PHE A 356 -8.46 -9.98 -2.31
C PHE A 356 -9.20 -8.64 -2.26
N ALA A 357 -9.86 -8.23 -3.35
CA ALA A 357 -10.69 -7.03 -3.36
C ALA A 357 -11.86 -7.13 -2.37
N VAL A 358 -12.53 -8.29 -2.28
CA VAL A 358 -13.58 -8.56 -1.29
C VAL A 358 -13.03 -8.49 0.14
N PHE A 359 -11.85 -9.06 0.38
CA PHE A 359 -11.16 -8.98 1.68
C PHE A 359 -10.92 -7.53 2.10
N MET A 360 -10.39 -6.69 1.19
CA MET A 360 -10.13 -5.27 1.44
C MET A 360 -11.42 -4.45 1.62
N LEU A 361 -12.42 -4.67 0.77
CA LEU A 361 -13.70 -3.96 0.84
C LEU A 361 -14.45 -4.27 2.14
N THR A 362 -14.50 -5.53 2.54
CA THR A 362 -15.17 -5.92 3.78
C THR A 362 -14.45 -5.39 5.03
N ALA A 363 -13.11 -5.27 4.98
CA ALA A 363 -12.34 -4.58 6.02
C ALA A 363 -12.74 -3.10 6.11
N LEU A 364 -12.79 -2.41 4.98
CA LEU A 364 -13.13 -1.00 4.92
C LEU A 364 -14.57 -0.73 5.39
N VAL A 365 -15.52 -1.59 5.03
CA VAL A 365 -16.90 -1.52 5.52
C VAL A 365 -16.93 -1.71 7.04
N ALA A 366 -16.26 -2.75 7.56
CA ALA A 366 -16.23 -3.02 8.99
C ALA A 366 -15.68 -1.83 9.80
N SER A 367 -14.60 -1.20 9.33
CA SER A 367 -14.03 0.00 9.96
C SER A 367 -14.90 1.24 9.82
N THR A 368 -15.78 1.29 8.81
CA THR A 368 -16.71 2.41 8.63
C THR A 368 -17.90 2.32 9.59
N VAL A 369 -18.37 1.11 9.91
CA VAL A 369 -19.62 0.91 10.66
C VAL A 369 -19.42 0.46 12.11
N SER A 370 -18.20 0.15 12.54
CA SER A 370 -17.93 -0.38 13.89
C SER A 370 -16.71 0.27 14.52
N GLN A 371 -16.81 0.59 15.82
CA GLN A 371 -15.67 0.99 16.66
C GLN A 371 -14.76 -0.18 17.03
N ALA A 372 -15.26 -1.41 16.93
CA ALA A 372 -14.49 -2.63 17.12
C ALA A 372 -14.58 -3.51 15.85
N PRO A 373 -13.85 -3.15 14.76
CA PRO A 373 -13.94 -3.88 13.49
C PRO A 373 -13.52 -5.35 13.61
N GLY A 374 -12.67 -5.67 14.60
CA GLY A 374 -12.27 -7.04 14.92
C GLY A 374 -13.45 -7.96 15.27
N MET A 375 -14.51 -7.44 15.88
CA MET A 375 -15.71 -8.24 16.21
C MET A 375 -16.42 -8.74 14.95
N LEU A 376 -16.34 -7.99 13.85
CA LEU A 376 -16.97 -8.35 12.57
C LEU A 376 -16.12 -9.33 11.74
N TYR A 377 -14.96 -9.74 12.24
CA TYR A 377 -14.07 -10.66 11.53
C TYR A 377 -14.74 -11.98 11.10
N PRO A 378 -15.57 -12.66 11.93
CA PRO A 378 -16.32 -13.85 11.51
C PRO A 378 -17.10 -13.66 10.21
N ILE A 379 -17.84 -12.56 10.09
CA ILE A 379 -18.63 -12.24 8.91
C ILE A 379 -17.70 -12.03 7.70
N ARG A 380 -16.61 -11.28 7.91
CA ARG A 380 -15.60 -11.04 6.86
C ARG A 380 -14.97 -12.34 6.37
N ALA A 381 -14.64 -13.25 7.28
CA ALA A 381 -14.07 -14.56 6.96
C ALA A 381 -15.05 -15.43 6.16
N LEU A 382 -16.35 -15.41 6.52
CA LEU A 382 -17.39 -16.13 5.77
C LEU A 382 -17.58 -15.56 4.35
N VAL A 383 -17.62 -14.22 4.21
CA VAL A 383 -17.72 -13.55 2.90
C VAL A 383 -16.49 -13.86 2.04
N LEU A 384 -15.29 -13.82 2.63
CA LEU A 384 -14.05 -14.21 1.94
C LEU A 384 -14.07 -15.70 1.55
N GLY A 385 -14.51 -16.57 2.44
CA GLY A 385 -14.67 -18.01 2.18
C GLY A 385 -15.61 -18.29 1.03
N ALA A 386 -16.74 -17.57 0.94
CA ALA A 386 -17.66 -17.67 -0.19
C ALA A 386 -17.02 -17.19 -1.51
N ALA A 387 -16.26 -16.08 -1.48
CA ALA A 387 -15.52 -15.61 -2.63
C ALA A 387 -14.45 -16.63 -3.09
N VAL A 388 -13.75 -17.27 -2.16
CA VAL A 388 -12.77 -18.33 -2.46
C VAL A 388 -13.48 -19.59 -3.01
N ALA A 389 -14.60 -19.99 -2.44
CA ALA A 389 -15.36 -21.15 -2.87
C ALA A 389 -15.83 -21.03 -4.34
N LEU A 390 -16.19 -19.82 -4.78
CA LEU A 390 -16.57 -19.55 -6.18
C LEU A 390 -15.48 -19.95 -7.19
N PHE A 391 -14.21 -19.83 -6.81
CA PHE A 391 -13.05 -20.13 -7.66
C PHE A 391 -12.30 -21.40 -7.26
N TRP A 392 -12.88 -22.22 -6.36
CA TRP A 392 -12.26 -23.45 -5.86
C TRP A 392 -11.69 -24.37 -6.96
N PRO A 393 -12.36 -24.57 -8.11
CA PRO A 393 -11.82 -25.42 -9.18
C PRO A 393 -10.47 -24.94 -9.75
N ILE A 394 -10.16 -23.64 -9.64
CA ILE A 394 -8.87 -23.07 -10.05
C ILE A 394 -7.82 -23.32 -8.96
N TYR A 395 -8.17 -23.07 -7.69
CA TYR A 395 -7.25 -23.23 -6.57
C TYR A 395 -6.87 -24.69 -6.31
N ALA A 396 -7.80 -25.62 -6.53
CA ALA A 396 -7.55 -27.06 -6.43
C ALA A 396 -6.50 -27.56 -7.43
N ARG A 397 -6.22 -26.80 -8.51
CA ARG A 397 -5.22 -27.15 -9.54
C ARG A 397 -3.85 -26.52 -9.31
N LEU A 398 -3.67 -25.73 -8.25
CA LEU A 398 -2.34 -25.22 -7.90
C LEU A 398 -1.43 -26.38 -7.49
N ASP A 399 -0.11 -26.25 -7.71
CA ASP A 399 0.86 -27.28 -7.31
C ASP A 399 1.07 -27.23 -5.78
N TRP A 400 0.21 -27.96 -5.06
CA TRP A 400 0.28 -28.12 -3.61
C TRP A 400 1.29 -29.19 -3.24
N ARG A 401 2.46 -28.79 -2.74
CA ARG A 401 3.46 -29.71 -2.16
C ARG A 401 4.07 -29.12 -0.92
N ALA A 402 4.30 -29.97 0.09
CA ALA A 402 5.09 -29.58 1.24
C ALA A 402 6.54 -29.32 0.80
N ASP A 403 7.09 -28.20 1.25
CA ASP A 403 8.47 -27.83 1.00
C ASP A 403 9.15 -27.41 2.31
N PRO A 404 10.22 -28.10 2.74
CA PRO A 404 10.89 -27.79 4.01
C PRO A 404 11.45 -26.37 4.09
N VAL A 405 11.88 -25.81 2.95
CA VAL A 405 12.42 -24.44 2.90
C VAL A 405 11.32 -23.41 3.10
N ALA A 406 10.14 -23.61 2.49
CA ALA A 406 8.95 -22.79 2.69
C ALA A 406 8.46 -22.86 4.15
N ILE A 407 8.40 -24.06 4.73
CA ILE A 407 8.01 -24.25 6.14
C ILE A 407 9.02 -23.53 7.06
N GLY A 408 10.31 -23.73 6.85
CA GLY A 408 11.36 -23.07 7.64
C GLY A 408 11.32 -21.54 7.52
N ALA A 409 11.08 -21.01 6.31
CA ALA A 409 10.91 -19.58 6.10
C ALA A 409 9.65 -19.05 6.80
N GLY A 410 8.54 -19.78 6.74
CA GLY A 410 7.31 -19.43 7.45
C GLY A 410 7.50 -19.39 8.97
N LEU A 411 8.15 -20.40 9.55
CA LEU A 411 8.49 -20.45 10.97
C LEU A 411 9.39 -19.27 11.37
N LEU A 412 10.38 -18.92 10.55
CA LEU A 412 11.24 -17.76 10.80
C LEU A 412 10.45 -16.45 10.79
N ILE A 413 9.60 -16.24 9.78
CA ILE A 413 8.74 -15.05 9.70
C ILE A 413 7.83 -14.98 10.93
N GLY A 414 7.14 -16.08 11.27
CA GLY A 414 6.26 -16.15 12.42
C GLY A 414 6.99 -15.89 13.74
N ALA A 415 8.17 -16.47 13.93
CA ALA A 415 9.00 -16.25 15.12
C ALA A 415 9.43 -14.78 15.26
N VAL A 416 9.91 -14.16 14.18
CA VAL A 416 10.26 -12.72 14.16
C VAL A 416 9.03 -11.87 14.50
N TRP A 417 7.86 -12.23 14.00
CA TRP A 417 6.62 -11.52 14.28
C TRP A 417 6.21 -11.60 15.75
N VAL A 418 6.37 -12.76 16.39
CA VAL A 418 6.05 -13.00 17.81
C VAL A 418 7.08 -12.35 18.75
N LEU A 419 8.37 -12.36 18.38
CA LEU A 419 9.46 -11.85 19.21
C LEU A 419 9.52 -10.32 19.26
N ILE A 420 9.11 -9.65 18.18
CA ILE A 420 9.06 -8.20 18.14
C ILE A 420 7.77 -7.73 18.86
N PRO A 421 7.89 -6.95 19.94
CA PRO A 421 6.74 -6.57 20.76
C PRO A 421 5.80 -5.63 20.01
N VAL A 422 4.50 -5.81 20.24
CA VAL A 422 3.42 -4.92 19.80
C VAL A 422 2.89 -4.19 21.03
N ALA A 423 2.53 -2.92 20.88
CA ALA A 423 1.87 -2.19 21.96
C ALA A 423 0.56 -2.92 22.32
N PRO A 424 0.29 -3.15 23.62
CA PRO A 424 -0.94 -3.80 24.02
C PRO A 424 -2.14 -2.99 23.53
N ALA A 425 -3.12 -3.68 22.95
CA ALA A 425 -4.37 -3.04 22.57
C ALA A 425 -5.16 -2.65 23.83
N GLU A 426 -5.74 -1.45 23.84
CA GLU A 426 -6.59 -0.98 24.96
C GLU A 426 -7.83 -1.85 25.17
N SER A 427 -8.28 -2.55 24.12
CA SER A 427 -9.42 -3.45 24.17
C SER A 427 -9.21 -4.69 23.30
N PRO A 428 -9.75 -5.85 23.73
CA PRO A 428 -9.64 -7.06 22.93
C PRO A 428 -10.37 -6.93 21.59
N PRO A 429 -9.85 -7.54 20.51
CA PRO A 429 -10.42 -7.40 19.17
C PRO A 429 -11.81 -8.05 19.03
N TYR A 430 -12.18 -8.97 19.93
CA TYR A 430 -13.50 -9.59 20.01
C TYR A 430 -14.49 -8.83 20.90
N GLY A 431 -14.10 -7.66 21.42
CA GLY A 431 -14.95 -6.80 22.25
C GLY A 431 -15.57 -7.55 23.42
N ALA A 432 -16.90 -7.54 23.51
CA ALA A 432 -17.66 -8.14 24.61
C ALA A 432 -18.14 -9.58 24.33
N LEU A 433 -17.66 -10.24 23.27
CA LEU A 433 -18.07 -11.60 22.94
C LEU A 433 -17.65 -12.59 24.05
N THR A 434 -18.56 -13.49 24.43
CA THR A 434 -18.32 -14.53 25.44
C THR A 434 -18.90 -15.88 25.01
N GLY A 435 -18.56 -16.95 25.74
CA GLY A 435 -19.09 -18.30 25.53
C GLY A 435 -18.88 -18.83 24.10
N THR A 436 -19.92 -19.45 23.53
CA THR A 436 -19.89 -20.03 22.18
C THR A 436 -19.57 -19.01 21.09
N ALA A 437 -20.03 -17.76 21.23
CA ALA A 437 -19.75 -16.71 20.26
C ALA A 437 -18.27 -16.35 20.20
N LEU A 438 -17.60 -16.31 21.37
CA LEU A 438 -16.15 -16.12 21.45
C LEU A 438 -15.38 -17.31 20.87
N MET A 439 -15.81 -18.54 21.16
CA MET A 439 -15.19 -19.75 20.58
C MET A 439 -15.29 -19.74 19.04
N LEU A 440 -16.46 -19.38 18.51
CA LEU A 440 -16.68 -19.26 17.07
C LEU A 440 -15.83 -18.13 16.48
N TRP A 441 -15.68 -17.02 17.21
CA TRP A 441 -14.80 -15.93 16.80
C TRP A 441 -13.35 -16.40 16.66
N TYR A 442 -12.80 -17.11 17.65
CA TYR A 442 -11.45 -17.69 17.55
C TYR A 442 -11.34 -18.66 16.37
N LEU A 443 -12.30 -19.59 16.23
CA LEU A 443 -12.26 -20.56 15.14
C LEU A 443 -12.22 -19.88 13.77
N LEU A 444 -13.11 -18.92 13.53
CA LEU A 444 -13.18 -18.19 12.26
C LEU A 444 -12.01 -17.23 12.09
N ARG A 445 -11.48 -16.63 13.17
CA ARG A 445 -10.24 -15.84 13.14
C ARG A 445 -9.05 -16.70 12.71
N GLY A 446 -8.90 -17.88 13.30
CA GLY A 446 -7.85 -18.83 12.96
C GLY A 446 -7.96 -19.30 11.51
N VAL A 447 -9.13 -19.76 11.07
CA VAL A 447 -9.35 -20.19 9.67
C VAL A 447 -9.08 -19.06 8.68
N GLY A 448 -9.60 -17.87 8.97
CA GLY A 448 -9.37 -16.70 8.13
C GLY A 448 -7.89 -16.35 8.01
N THR A 449 -7.20 -16.17 9.15
CA THR A 449 -5.81 -15.71 9.20
C THR A 449 -4.82 -16.77 8.73
N VAL A 450 -5.05 -18.06 9.03
CA VAL A 450 -4.08 -19.13 8.70
C VAL A 450 -4.30 -19.69 7.29
N LEU A 451 -5.53 -19.74 6.79
CA LEU A 451 -5.84 -20.41 5.52
C LEU A 451 -6.28 -19.44 4.42
N LEU A 452 -7.29 -18.60 4.69
CA LEU A 452 -7.90 -17.76 3.65
C LEU A 452 -6.99 -16.59 3.26
N VAL A 453 -6.45 -15.86 4.23
CA VAL A 453 -5.61 -14.67 4.01
C VAL A 453 -4.34 -15.03 3.20
N PRO A 454 -3.52 -16.03 3.59
CA PRO A 454 -2.36 -16.43 2.81
C PRO A 454 -2.69 -16.82 1.37
N LEU A 455 -3.80 -17.52 1.16
CA LEU A 455 -4.25 -17.90 -0.18
C LEU A 455 -4.50 -16.66 -1.05
N VAL A 456 -5.30 -15.71 -0.56
CA VAL A 456 -5.72 -14.56 -1.38
C VAL A 456 -4.61 -13.52 -1.54
N GLU A 457 -3.79 -13.30 -0.51
CA GLU A 457 -2.69 -12.35 -0.57
C GLU A 457 -1.57 -12.84 -1.48
N GLU A 458 -1.15 -14.10 -1.39
CA GLU A 458 -0.08 -14.61 -2.25
C GLU A 458 -0.51 -14.72 -3.72
N LEU A 459 -1.77 -15.07 -3.99
CA LEU A 459 -2.31 -15.05 -5.35
C LEU A 459 -2.35 -13.63 -5.94
N PHE A 460 -2.72 -12.63 -5.13
CA PHE A 460 -2.76 -11.24 -5.60
C PHE A 460 -1.35 -10.65 -5.75
N PHE A 461 -0.50 -10.73 -4.73
CA PHE A 461 0.80 -10.09 -4.71
C PHE A 461 1.84 -10.88 -5.54
N ARG A 462 2.04 -12.18 -5.26
CA ARG A 462 3.17 -12.95 -5.81
C ARG A 462 2.88 -13.54 -7.18
N ASP A 463 1.64 -13.94 -7.45
CA ASP A 463 1.26 -14.45 -8.77
C ASP A 463 0.80 -13.31 -9.69
N TYR A 464 -0.22 -12.54 -9.32
CA TYR A 464 -0.79 -11.52 -10.21
C TYR A 464 0.08 -10.25 -10.33
N LEU A 465 0.28 -9.51 -9.24
CA LEU A 465 0.93 -8.19 -9.28
C LEU A 465 2.40 -8.32 -9.70
N GLU A 466 3.18 -9.15 -9.01
CA GLU A 466 4.57 -9.41 -9.36
C GLU A 466 4.69 -9.98 -10.78
N GLY A 467 3.79 -10.87 -11.19
CA GLY A 467 3.72 -11.40 -12.56
C GLY A 467 3.49 -10.31 -13.61
N LYS A 468 2.53 -9.40 -13.38
CA LYS A 468 2.20 -8.29 -14.28
C LYS A 468 3.30 -7.24 -14.35
N LEU A 469 3.99 -6.98 -13.24
CA LEU A 469 5.10 -6.06 -13.18
C LEU A 469 6.32 -6.59 -13.94
N ARG A 470 6.41 -7.88 -14.28
CA ARG A 470 7.52 -8.44 -15.08
C ARG A 470 7.37 -8.16 -16.58
N ILE A 471 7.19 -6.90 -16.94
CA ILE A 471 7.02 -6.42 -18.33
C ILE A 471 8.33 -6.61 -19.14
N GLY A 472 9.48 -6.58 -18.47
CA GLY A 472 10.78 -6.83 -19.11
C GLY A 472 11.41 -8.16 -18.70
N GLN A 473 12.29 -8.67 -19.57
CA GLN A 473 13.07 -9.87 -19.31
C GLN A 473 14.27 -9.61 -18.39
N GLY A 474 14.64 -10.57 -17.56
CA GLY A 474 15.87 -10.56 -16.74
C GLY A 474 15.66 -10.34 -15.24
N ARG A 475 16.71 -10.64 -14.45
CA ARG A 475 16.66 -10.65 -12.98
C ARG A 475 16.35 -9.27 -12.36
N ALA A 476 16.76 -8.18 -13.00
CA ALA A 476 16.50 -6.81 -12.56
C ALA A 476 15.01 -6.52 -12.44
N TRP A 477 14.27 -6.83 -13.52
CA TRP A 477 12.83 -6.68 -13.55
C TRP A 477 12.13 -7.61 -12.57
N SER A 478 12.67 -8.82 -12.37
CA SER A 478 12.08 -9.74 -11.39
C SER A 478 12.19 -9.23 -9.96
N VAL A 479 13.23 -8.46 -9.64
CA VAL A 479 13.38 -7.90 -8.30
C VAL A 479 12.68 -6.58 -8.15
N PHE A 480 12.68 -5.74 -9.17
CA PHE A 480 11.80 -4.59 -9.16
C PHE A 480 10.35 -5.03 -8.90
N ALA A 481 9.88 -6.05 -9.61
CA ALA A 481 8.54 -6.61 -9.40
C ALA A 481 8.36 -7.11 -7.96
N ALA A 482 9.36 -7.83 -7.41
CA ALA A 482 9.31 -8.29 -6.02
C ALA A 482 9.32 -7.13 -5.01
N LEU A 483 10.13 -6.09 -5.21
CA LEU A 483 10.22 -4.91 -4.34
C LEU A 483 8.93 -4.09 -4.37
N VAL A 484 8.37 -3.85 -5.56
CA VAL A 484 7.09 -3.14 -5.69
C VAL A 484 5.95 -3.95 -5.11
N SER A 485 5.91 -5.26 -5.37
CA SER A 485 4.89 -6.14 -4.80
C SER A 485 5.00 -6.25 -3.27
N ALA A 486 6.22 -6.45 -2.74
CA ALA A 486 6.48 -6.50 -1.30
C ALA A 486 6.22 -5.14 -0.63
N GLY A 487 6.51 -4.03 -1.30
CA GLY A 487 6.20 -2.68 -0.83
C GLY A 487 4.69 -2.42 -0.78
N ALA A 488 3.95 -2.86 -1.80
CA ALA A 488 2.49 -2.77 -1.81
C ALA A 488 1.86 -3.63 -0.71
N PHE A 489 2.39 -4.84 -0.49
CA PHE A 489 2.02 -5.71 0.62
C PHE A 489 2.30 -5.05 1.98
N ALA A 490 3.51 -4.50 2.15
CA ALA A 490 3.93 -3.82 3.36
C ALA A 490 3.08 -2.60 3.72
N ALA A 491 2.63 -1.84 2.71
CA ALA A 491 1.79 -0.66 2.91
C ALA A 491 0.40 -0.99 3.52
N LEU A 492 -0.02 -2.26 3.49
CA LEU A 492 -1.28 -2.71 4.10
C LEU A 492 -1.13 -3.16 5.56
N HIS A 493 0.09 -3.14 6.10
CA HIS A 493 0.39 -3.63 7.43
C HIS A 493 0.88 -2.50 8.33
N ASP A 494 0.41 -2.45 9.58
CA ASP A 494 0.91 -1.50 10.59
C ASP A 494 2.42 -1.67 10.84
N ARG A 495 2.88 -2.91 10.73
CA ARG A 495 4.27 -3.33 10.85
C ARG A 495 4.93 -3.39 9.46
N TRP A 496 4.93 -2.25 8.77
CA TRP A 496 5.32 -2.15 7.36
C TRP A 496 6.75 -2.67 7.09
N ALA A 497 7.69 -2.48 8.00
CA ALA A 497 9.08 -2.92 7.81
C ALA A 497 9.20 -4.45 7.85
N GLU A 498 8.53 -5.07 8.83
CA GLU A 498 8.48 -6.52 8.97
C GLU A 498 7.68 -7.15 7.82
N ALA A 499 6.58 -6.52 7.43
CA ALA A 499 5.79 -6.91 6.27
C ALA A 499 6.58 -6.79 4.96
N LEU A 500 7.45 -5.79 4.81
CA LEU A 500 8.33 -5.67 3.64
C LEU A 500 9.36 -6.81 3.60
N ALA A 501 9.96 -7.14 4.74
CA ALA A 501 10.92 -8.24 4.85
C ALA A 501 10.26 -9.59 4.56
N ALA A 502 9.13 -9.91 5.21
CA ALA A 502 8.32 -11.09 4.91
C ALA A 502 7.88 -11.10 3.44
N GLY A 503 7.44 -9.94 2.97
CA GLY A 503 7.26 -9.52 1.59
C GLY A 503 8.21 -10.18 0.60
N LEU A 504 9.49 -9.86 0.79
CA LEU A 504 10.59 -10.29 -0.06
C LEU A 504 10.96 -11.76 0.13
N VAL A 505 10.87 -12.30 1.34
CA VAL A 505 11.11 -13.73 1.62
C VAL A 505 10.09 -14.59 0.87
N LEU A 506 8.81 -14.21 0.90
CA LEU A 506 7.73 -14.91 0.20
C LEU A 506 7.91 -14.83 -1.33
N SER A 507 8.31 -13.67 -1.87
CA SER A 507 8.67 -13.56 -3.29
C SER A 507 9.87 -14.45 -3.65
N TRP A 508 10.88 -14.55 -2.79
CA TRP A 508 11.99 -15.48 -3.00
C TRP A 508 11.55 -16.95 -2.99
N ILE A 509 10.72 -17.35 -2.01
CA ILE A 509 10.17 -18.71 -1.89
C ILE A 509 9.38 -19.08 -3.15
N CYS A 510 8.42 -18.25 -3.57
CA CYS A 510 7.63 -18.44 -4.78
C CYS A 510 8.53 -18.68 -5.99
N ARG A 511 9.55 -17.83 -6.16
CA ARG A 511 10.43 -17.85 -7.33
C ARG A 511 11.46 -18.95 -7.33
N ARG A 512 11.84 -19.48 -6.17
CA ARG A 512 12.84 -20.55 -6.05
C ARG A 512 12.46 -21.78 -6.87
N ARG A 513 11.16 -22.09 -6.95
CA ARG A 513 10.62 -23.20 -7.76
C ARG A 513 9.56 -22.77 -8.78
N GLY A 514 9.18 -21.49 -8.81
CA GLY A 514 8.15 -20.98 -9.71
C GLY A 514 6.74 -21.42 -9.30
N ARG A 515 6.48 -21.56 -8.00
CA ARG A 515 5.23 -22.10 -7.45
C ARG A 515 4.67 -21.17 -6.39
N VAL A 516 3.48 -20.63 -6.63
CA VAL A 516 2.77 -19.79 -5.65
C VAL A 516 2.36 -20.60 -4.41
N GLY A 517 2.11 -21.90 -4.55
CA GLY A 517 1.78 -22.80 -3.45
C GLY A 517 2.84 -22.84 -2.34
N ASP A 518 4.13 -22.70 -2.69
CA ASP A 518 5.22 -22.64 -1.70
C ASP A 518 5.15 -21.35 -0.86
N ALA A 519 4.79 -20.21 -1.47
CA ALA A 519 4.62 -18.95 -0.75
C ALA A 519 3.35 -18.97 0.12
N ILE A 520 2.24 -19.52 -0.39
CA ILE A 520 1.01 -19.72 0.38
C ILE A 520 1.30 -20.56 1.62
N LEU A 521 2.03 -21.67 1.47
CA LEU A 521 2.43 -22.53 2.58
C LEU A 521 3.30 -21.79 3.60
N ALA A 522 4.35 -21.08 3.15
CA ALA A 522 5.22 -20.33 4.03
C ALA A 522 4.44 -19.27 4.84
N HIS A 523 3.56 -18.53 4.18
CA HIS A 523 2.73 -17.52 4.83
C HIS A 523 1.70 -18.15 5.80
N ALA A 524 1.04 -19.25 5.41
CA ALA A 524 0.15 -19.98 6.29
C ALA A 524 0.86 -20.50 7.54
N VAL A 525 2.09 -21.01 7.42
CA VAL A 525 2.90 -21.45 8.57
C VAL A 525 3.25 -20.26 9.46
N ALA A 526 3.65 -19.12 8.89
CA ALA A 526 3.93 -17.90 9.66
C ALA A 526 2.70 -17.48 10.48
N ASN A 527 1.54 -17.40 9.84
CA ASN A 527 0.29 -17.01 10.48
C ASN A 527 -0.17 -18.04 11.52
N ALA A 528 0.05 -19.34 11.28
CA ALA A 528 -0.23 -20.39 12.26
C ALA A 528 0.66 -20.24 13.51
N THR A 529 1.96 -19.92 13.34
CA THR A 529 2.87 -19.65 14.46
C THR A 529 2.42 -18.46 15.28
N VAL A 530 2.07 -17.34 14.63
CA VAL A 530 1.57 -16.13 15.30
C VAL A 530 0.26 -16.41 16.03
N TYR A 531 -0.68 -17.11 15.36
CA TYR A 531 -1.98 -17.46 15.93
C TYR A 531 -1.86 -18.38 17.14
N ALA A 532 -1.03 -19.41 17.07
CA ALA A 532 -0.77 -20.31 18.19
C ALA A 532 -0.12 -19.56 19.37
N ALA A 533 0.84 -18.66 19.10
CA ALA A 533 1.48 -17.85 20.14
C ALA A 533 0.48 -16.89 20.81
N ALA A 534 -0.45 -16.31 20.05
CA ALA A 534 -1.49 -15.44 20.56
C ALA A 534 -2.43 -16.18 21.51
N LEU A 535 -2.90 -17.37 21.12
CA LEU A 535 -3.73 -18.22 21.97
C LEU A 535 -3.00 -18.69 23.24
N ALA A 536 -1.73 -19.08 23.12
CA ALA A 536 -0.96 -19.58 24.24
C ALA A 536 -0.59 -18.50 25.26
N SER A 537 -0.33 -17.27 24.80
CA SER A 537 0.07 -16.15 25.68
C SER A 537 -1.08 -15.22 26.07
N GLY A 538 -2.27 -15.36 25.47
CA GLY A 538 -3.39 -14.44 25.65
C GLY A 538 -3.20 -13.08 24.96
N ARG A 539 -2.07 -12.85 24.30
CA ARG A 539 -1.72 -11.62 23.57
C ARG A 539 -2.36 -11.59 22.20
N LEU A 540 -3.61 -11.17 22.14
CA LEU A 540 -4.44 -11.21 20.93
C LEU A 540 -4.26 -9.99 20.03
N GLU A 541 -3.55 -8.97 20.52
CA GLU A 541 -3.09 -7.82 19.75
C GLU A 541 -2.14 -8.19 18.60
N ILE A 542 -1.58 -9.40 18.59
CA ILE A 542 -0.65 -9.86 17.54
C ILE A 542 -1.34 -10.53 16.34
N ILE A 543 -2.66 -10.81 16.38
CA ILE A 543 -3.39 -11.59 15.35
C ILE A 543 -4.50 -10.86 14.65
#